data_AF-N8VKA0-F1
#
_entry.id   AF-N8VKA0-F1
#
_cell.length_a   1.000
_cell.length_b   1.000
_cell.length_c   1.000
_cell.angle_alpha   90.00
_cell.angle_beta   90.00
_cell.angle_gamma   90.00
#
_symmetry.space_group_name_H-M   'P 1'
#
loop_
_entity.id
_entity.type
_entity.pdbx_description
1 polymer ?
#
loop_
_entity_poly.entity_id
_entity_poly.type
_entity_poly.pdbx_seq_one_letter_code
_entity_poly.pdbx_strand_id
1 'polypeptide(L)'
;MNSTDPSYFPPPFPAGDHPLSIRGRFGRLSFIAWSAFLQFIFLCSSIALGLSIDIVNIASLSVDSNWQISLHGLSSLFALAIMLVYLYFGIVITVRRLHDLDRSGWWMLLFFVPLINLFVWIYILLFPGTRGSNQYGPIRTSPVWEKIVAWLVIIFTVLSLLATTALFSYMSEGEPSRIPSEVKQKTTEFF
;
A
#
# COMPACT_ATOMS: atom_id res chain seq x y z
N MET A 1 -10.60 -40.12 -25.04
CA MET A 1 -9.85 -39.01 -24.39
C MET A 1 -10.48 -38.79 -23.02
N ASN A 2 -9.87 -39.35 -21.97
CA ASN A 2 -10.41 -39.29 -20.60
C ASN A 2 -10.22 -37.87 -20.03
N SER A 3 -11.33 -37.16 -19.77
CA SER A 3 -11.34 -35.83 -19.15
C SER A 3 -11.92 -35.87 -17.73
N THR A 4 -11.45 -36.81 -16.91
CA THR A 4 -11.76 -36.83 -15.48
C THR A 4 -10.55 -36.36 -14.70
N ASP A 5 -10.39 -35.05 -14.58
CA ASP A 5 -9.59 -34.49 -13.49
C ASP A 5 -10.38 -33.39 -12.78
N PRO A 6 -11.33 -33.76 -11.90
CA PRO A 6 -11.91 -32.83 -10.96
C PRO A 6 -10.95 -32.75 -9.77
N SER A 7 -9.73 -32.26 -9.97
CA SER A 7 -8.86 -31.89 -8.85
C SER A 7 -9.48 -30.64 -8.19
N TYR A 8 -10.40 -30.89 -7.27
CA TYR A 8 -10.99 -29.90 -6.36
C TYR A 8 -9.92 -29.19 -5.53
N PHE A 9 -8.73 -29.81 -5.44
CA PHE A 9 -7.59 -29.29 -4.73
C PHE A 9 -6.80 -28.33 -5.61
N PRO A 10 -6.53 -27.09 -5.14
CA PRO A 10 -5.63 -26.19 -5.83
C PRO A 10 -4.26 -26.87 -6.02
N PRO A 11 -3.58 -26.67 -7.16
CA PRO A 11 -2.26 -27.26 -7.37
C PRO A 11 -1.33 -26.91 -6.20
N PRO A 12 -0.53 -27.88 -5.73
CA PRO A 12 0.36 -27.70 -4.60
C PRO A 12 1.38 -26.59 -4.91
N PHE A 13 1.96 -26.00 -3.85
CA PHE A 13 2.98 -24.98 -4.01
C PHE A 13 4.13 -25.49 -4.89
N PRO A 14 4.64 -24.67 -5.81
CA PRO A 14 5.82 -25.03 -6.57
C PRO A 14 6.98 -25.31 -5.60
N ALA A 15 7.68 -26.43 -5.79
CA ALA A 15 8.80 -26.81 -4.95
C ALA A 15 9.87 -25.72 -4.98
N GLY A 16 10.26 -25.21 -3.80
CA GLY A 16 11.26 -24.15 -3.67
C GLY A 16 10.75 -22.72 -3.89
N ASP A 17 9.44 -22.49 -3.98
CA ASP A 17 8.88 -21.13 -4.06
C ASP A 17 8.92 -20.42 -2.71
N HIS A 18 9.75 -19.38 -2.61
CA HIS A 18 9.85 -18.53 -1.42
C HIS A 18 9.20 -17.17 -1.69
N PRO A 19 8.21 -16.71 -0.91
CA PRO A 19 7.46 -15.46 -1.16
C PRO A 19 8.33 -14.21 -1.35
N LEU A 20 9.44 -14.14 -0.62
CA LEU A 20 10.38 -13.01 -0.66
C LEU A 20 11.50 -13.17 -1.69
N SER A 21 11.49 -14.23 -2.49
CA SER A 21 12.39 -14.36 -3.64
C SER A 21 11.77 -13.71 -4.87
N ILE A 22 12.61 -13.17 -5.75
CA ILE A 22 12.15 -12.53 -7.00
C ILE A 22 11.63 -13.53 -8.04
N ARG A 23 11.91 -14.82 -7.85
CA ARG A 23 11.51 -15.89 -8.75
C ARG A 23 10.07 -16.31 -8.45
N GLY A 24 9.37 -16.75 -9.50
CA GLY A 24 8.00 -17.19 -9.41
C GLY A 24 6.99 -16.07 -9.59
N ARG A 25 5.74 -16.38 -9.21
CA ARG A 25 4.55 -15.60 -9.54
C ARG A 25 3.74 -15.30 -8.29
N PHE A 26 3.03 -14.18 -8.29
CA PHE A 26 1.99 -13.86 -7.31
C PHE A 26 0.66 -13.56 -7.99
N GLY A 27 -0.38 -14.30 -7.57
CA GLY A 27 -1.75 -13.93 -7.88
C GLY A 27 -2.16 -12.64 -7.18
N ARG A 28 -3.32 -12.09 -7.56
CA ARG A 28 -3.86 -10.83 -7.01
C ARG A 28 -3.99 -10.81 -5.49
N LEU A 29 -4.53 -11.89 -4.91
CA LEU A 29 -4.75 -11.96 -3.46
C LEU A 29 -3.42 -12.05 -2.70
N SER A 30 -2.50 -12.89 -3.18
CA SER A 30 -1.13 -12.96 -2.65
C SER A 30 -0.44 -11.60 -2.71
N PHE A 31 -0.56 -10.90 -3.84
CA PHE A 31 0.00 -9.56 -4.02
C PHE A 31 -0.56 -8.58 -2.97
N ILE A 32 -1.89 -8.48 -2.83
CA ILE A 32 -2.51 -7.58 -1.86
C ILE A 32 -2.09 -7.92 -0.42
N ALA A 33 -2.09 -9.20 -0.05
CA ALA A 33 -1.73 -9.63 1.30
C ALA A 33 -0.28 -9.32 1.66
N TRP A 34 0.66 -9.65 0.77
CA TRP A 34 2.08 -9.38 1.00
C TRP A 34 2.41 -7.89 0.94
N SER A 35 1.75 -7.13 0.05
CA SER A 35 1.87 -5.66 0.03
C SER A 35 1.36 -5.05 1.33
N ALA A 36 0.22 -5.50 1.86
CA ALA A 36 -0.32 -5.03 3.13
C ALA A 36 0.58 -5.39 4.32
N PHE A 37 1.11 -6.62 4.34
CA PHE A 37 2.06 -7.05 5.37
C PHE A 37 3.34 -6.19 5.37
N LEU A 38 3.89 -5.92 4.19
CA LEU A 38 5.05 -5.03 4.05
C LEU A 38 4.74 -3.60 4.50
N GLN A 39 3.56 -3.07 4.13
CA GLN A 39 3.11 -1.74 4.56
C GLN A 39 2.92 -1.67 6.08
N PHE A 40 2.39 -2.73 6.70
CA PHE A 40 2.23 -2.81 8.14
C PHE A 40 3.57 -2.79 8.88
N ILE A 41 4.55 -3.60 8.44
CA ILE A 41 5.90 -3.60 9.02
C ILE A 41 6.55 -2.22 8.86
N PHE A 42 6.43 -1.62 7.68
CA PHE A 42 6.99 -0.30 7.41
C PHE A 42 6.35 0.75 8.33
N LEU A 43 5.02 0.75 8.45
CA LEU A 43 4.27 1.64 9.34
C LEU A 43 4.73 1.50 10.79
N CYS A 44 4.79 0.28 11.33
CA CYS A 44 5.25 0.04 12.69
C CYS A 44 6.69 0.53 12.91
N SER A 45 7.58 0.27 11.94
CA SER A 45 8.98 0.70 12.01
C SER A 45 9.12 2.23 11.98
N SER A 46 8.33 2.90 11.12
CA SER A 46 8.31 4.37 11.03
C SER A 46 7.75 5.02 12.29
N ILE A 47 6.68 4.47 12.87
CA ILE A 47 6.12 4.96 14.14
C ILE A 47 7.15 4.77 15.27
N ALA A 48 7.76 3.59 15.38
CA ALA A 48 8.77 3.33 16.42
C ALA A 48 9.96 4.28 16.31
N LEU A 49 10.44 4.54 15.08
CA LEU A 49 11.51 5.50 14.85
C LEU A 49 11.08 6.93 15.21
N GLY A 50 9.87 7.36 14.79
CA GLY A 50 9.32 8.68 15.11
C GLY A 50 9.21 8.91 16.62
N LEU A 51 8.62 7.96 17.35
CA LEU A 51 8.51 8.02 18.81
C LEU A 51 9.90 8.06 19.48
N SER A 52 10.88 7.33 18.95
CA SER A 52 12.25 7.35 19.47
C SER A 52 12.90 8.72 19.30
N ILE A 53 12.69 9.36 18.14
CA ILE A 53 13.17 10.73 17.87
C ILE A 53 12.49 11.72 18.82
N ASP A 54 11.18 11.61 19.01
CA ASP A 54 10.43 12.50 19.89
C ASP A 54 10.88 12.38 21.36
N ILE A 55 11.12 11.16 21.84
CA ILE A 55 11.67 10.93 23.18
C ILE A 55 13.04 11.61 23.32
N VAL A 56 13.92 11.44 22.32
CA VAL A 56 15.23 12.10 22.31
C VAL A 56 15.05 13.61 22.33
N ASN A 57 14.17 14.19 21.51
CA ASN A 57 13.94 15.63 21.46
C ASN A 57 13.48 16.20 22.80
N ILE A 58 12.54 15.52 23.47
CA ILE A 58 12.03 15.92 24.78
C ILE A 58 13.12 15.80 25.85
N ALA A 59 13.92 14.73 25.82
CA ALA A 59 15.03 14.53 26.76
C ALA A 59 16.22 15.48 26.49
N SER A 60 16.31 16.02 25.27
CA SER A 60 17.44 16.83 24.80
C SER A 60 17.24 18.34 24.97
N LEU A 61 16.21 18.79 25.71
CA LEU A 61 15.88 20.21 25.88
C LEU A 61 17.03 21.06 26.48
N SER A 62 18.00 20.41 27.14
CA SER A 62 19.22 21.04 27.70
C SER A 62 20.53 20.52 27.10
N VAL A 63 20.47 19.78 25.99
CA VAL A 63 21.65 19.18 25.34
C VAL A 63 22.23 20.15 24.32
N ASP A 64 23.56 20.18 24.21
CA ASP A 64 24.27 21.00 23.21
C ASP A 64 23.77 20.74 21.79
N SER A 65 23.70 21.81 20.98
CA SER A 65 23.20 21.76 19.60
C SER A 65 23.94 20.77 18.71
N ASN A 66 25.24 20.56 18.93
CA ASN A 66 26.05 19.61 18.16
C ASN A 66 25.63 18.14 18.37
N TRP A 67 25.23 17.78 19.60
CA TRP A 67 24.76 16.44 19.93
C TRP A 67 23.39 16.18 19.31
N GLN A 68 22.49 17.16 19.34
CA GLN A 68 21.18 17.07 18.69
C GLN A 68 21.34 16.83 17.18
N ILE A 69 22.18 17.62 16.50
CA ILE A 69 22.47 17.44 15.06
C ILE A 69 22.97 16.02 14.76
N SER A 70 23.89 15.51 15.58
CA SER A 70 24.45 14.17 15.40
C SER A 70 23.41 13.07 15.57
N LEU A 71 22.54 13.18 16.58
CA LEU A 71 21.46 12.22 16.82
C LEU A 71 20.42 12.23 15.70
N HIS A 72 20.00 13.41 15.23
CA HIS A 72 19.12 13.52 14.05
C HIS A 72 19.75 12.93 12.80
N GLY A 73 21.05 13.17 12.58
CA GLY A 73 21.80 12.57 11.48
C GLY A 73 21.74 11.05 11.52
N LEU A 74 21.98 10.44 12.69
CA LEU A 74 21.88 8.99 12.86
C LEU A 74 20.46 8.46 12.61
N SER A 75 19.43 9.12 13.16
CA SER A 75 18.03 8.76 12.91
C SER A 75 17.67 8.83 11.42
N SER A 76 18.22 9.80 10.67
CA SER A 76 18.00 9.91 9.23
C SER A 76 18.60 8.73 8.44
N LEU A 77 19.76 8.22 8.88
CA LEU A 77 20.37 7.01 8.28
C LEU A 77 19.53 5.76 8.54
N PHE A 78 18.96 5.62 9.75
CA PHE A 78 18.02 4.54 10.06
C PHE A 78 16.74 4.64 9.21
N ALA A 79 16.18 5.84 9.05
CA ALA A 79 15.03 6.07 8.19
C ALA A 79 15.33 5.67 6.73
N LEU A 80 16.50 6.05 6.23
CA LEU A 80 16.97 5.66 4.89
C LEU A 80 17.08 4.14 4.76
N ALA A 81 17.67 3.47 5.74
CA ALA A 81 17.79 2.01 5.74
C ALA A 81 16.41 1.32 5.69
N ILE A 82 15.47 1.76 6.53
CA ILE A 82 14.08 1.23 6.54
C ILE A 82 13.42 1.46 5.17
N MET A 83 13.58 2.64 4.58
CA MET A 83 13.04 2.96 3.26
C MET A 83 13.63 2.07 2.16
N LEU A 84 14.94 1.81 2.17
CA LEU A 84 15.59 0.95 1.19
C LEU A 84 15.12 -0.50 1.29
N VAL A 85 14.95 -1.02 2.52
CA VAL A 85 14.39 -2.36 2.77
C VAL A 85 12.96 -2.45 2.25
N TYR A 86 12.13 -1.46 2.56
CA TYR A 86 10.76 -1.37 2.04
C TYR A 86 10.73 -1.35 0.51
N LEU A 87 11.55 -0.51 -0.11
CA LEU A 87 11.64 -0.39 -1.56
C LEU A 87 12.05 -1.73 -2.21
N TYR A 88 13.07 -2.40 -1.67
CA TYR A 88 13.54 -3.69 -2.16
C TYR A 88 12.41 -4.73 -2.17
N PHE A 89 11.75 -4.94 -1.02
CA PHE A 89 10.68 -5.93 -0.94
C PHE A 89 9.43 -5.52 -1.74
N GLY A 90 9.14 -4.23 -1.83
CA GLY A 90 8.07 -3.70 -2.70
C GLY A 90 8.31 -4.03 -4.17
N ILE A 91 9.56 -3.88 -4.63
CA ILE A 91 9.98 -4.28 -5.98
C ILE A 91 9.80 -5.79 -6.17
N VAL A 92 10.28 -6.62 -5.23
CA VAL A 92 10.15 -8.08 -5.32
C VAL A 92 8.69 -8.51 -5.47
N ILE A 93 7.80 -8.02 -4.60
CA ILE A 93 6.38 -8.37 -4.61
C ILE A 93 5.72 -7.93 -5.94
N THR A 94 6.05 -6.74 -6.43
CA THR A 94 5.47 -6.19 -7.67
C THR A 94 5.99 -6.90 -8.91
N VAL A 95 7.28 -7.23 -8.96
CA VAL A 95 7.89 -8.01 -10.05
C VAL A 95 7.25 -9.39 -10.14
N ARG A 96 7.01 -10.08 -9.02
CA ARG A 96 6.29 -11.37 -9.03
C ARG A 96 4.87 -11.25 -9.54
N ARG A 97 4.21 -10.12 -9.32
CA ARG A 97 2.87 -9.86 -9.84
C ARG A 97 2.90 -9.55 -11.34
N LEU A 98 3.92 -8.82 -11.81
CA LEU A 98 4.18 -8.63 -13.24
C LEU A 98 4.47 -9.95 -13.95
N HIS A 99 5.26 -10.83 -13.34
CA HIS A 99 5.51 -12.18 -13.83
C HIS A 99 4.22 -13.00 -13.94
N ASP A 100 3.27 -12.83 -13.02
CA ASP A 100 1.96 -13.49 -13.11
C ASP A 100 1.13 -12.99 -14.31
N LEU A 101 1.34 -11.74 -14.73
CA LEU A 101 0.75 -11.13 -15.93
C LEU A 101 1.58 -11.40 -17.20
N ASP A 102 2.62 -12.24 -17.11
CA ASP A 102 3.57 -12.53 -18.18
C ASP A 102 4.26 -11.27 -18.75
N ARG A 103 4.54 -10.32 -17.85
CA ARG A 103 5.31 -9.10 -18.14
C ARG A 103 6.66 -9.16 -17.45
N SER A 104 7.67 -8.58 -18.10
CA SER A 104 9.01 -8.46 -17.54
C SER A 104 9.05 -7.47 -16.36
N GLY A 105 9.97 -7.69 -15.42
CA GLY A 105 10.20 -6.80 -14.29
C GLY A 105 10.55 -5.36 -14.69
N TRP A 106 10.99 -5.12 -15.93
CA TRP A 106 11.24 -3.79 -16.47
C TRP A 106 10.01 -2.88 -16.50
N TRP A 107 8.80 -3.45 -16.49
CA TRP A 107 7.56 -2.69 -16.33
C TRP A 107 7.51 -1.89 -15.02
N MET A 108 8.36 -2.24 -14.03
CA MET A 108 8.53 -1.44 -12.82
C MET A 108 8.94 0.01 -13.08
N LEU A 109 9.68 0.26 -14.17
CA LEU A 109 10.11 1.63 -14.50
C LEU A 109 8.93 2.57 -14.78
N LEU A 110 7.79 2.03 -15.20
CA LEU A 110 6.59 2.81 -15.47
C LEU A 110 5.97 3.42 -14.20
N PHE A 111 6.30 2.89 -13.01
CA PHE A 111 5.87 3.50 -11.74
C PHE A 111 6.54 4.84 -11.45
N PHE A 112 7.69 5.13 -12.07
CA PHE A 112 8.37 6.42 -11.94
C PHE A 112 7.80 7.49 -12.87
N VAL A 113 6.93 7.13 -13.82
CA VAL A 113 6.31 8.09 -14.74
C VAL A 113 4.95 8.53 -14.16
N PRO A 114 4.77 9.83 -13.84
CA PRO A 114 3.50 10.33 -13.33
C PRO A 114 2.35 10.04 -14.29
N LEU A 115 1.15 9.85 -13.75
CA LEU A 115 -0.08 9.46 -14.45
C LEU A 115 -0.05 8.04 -15.03
N ILE A 116 1.03 7.63 -15.71
CA ILE A 116 1.21 6.26 -16.20
C ILE A 116 1.22 5.28 -15.03
N ASN A 117 1.87 5.63 -13.93
CA ASN A 117 1.91 4.85 -12.71
C ASN A 117 0.51 4.44 -12.21
N LEU A 118 -0.50 5.32 -12.32
CA LEU A 118 -1.88 5.03 -11.92
C LEU A 118 -2.51 3.94 -12.79
N PHE A 119 -2.33 4.03 -14.11
CA PHE A 119 -2.83 3.00 -15.04
C PHE A 119 -2.16 1.65 -14.81
N VAL A 120 -0.86 1.64 -14.51
CA VAL A 120 -0.12 0.41 -14.18
C VAL A 120 -0.63 -0.20 -12.88
N TRP A 121 -0.89 0.60 -11.84
CA TRP A 121 -1.50 0.13 -10.59
C TRP A 121 -2.86 -0.55 -10.84
N ILE A 122 -3.74 0.09 -11.61
CA ILE A 122 -5.05 -0.46 -11.96
C ILE A 122 -4.89 -1.77 -12.74
N TYR A 123 -4.00 -1.80 -13.72
CA TYR A 123 -3.70 -3.00 -14.51
C TYR A 123 -3.26 -4.17 -13.63
N ILE A 124 -2.30 -3.96 -12.74
CA ILE A 124 -1.74 -4.99 -11.87
C ILE A 124 -2.76 -5.51 -10.84
N LEU A 125 -3.61 -4.63 -10.32
CA LEU A 125 -4.62 -4.98 -9.32
C LEU A 125 -5.80 -5.75 -9.93
N LEU A 126 -6.30 -5.33 -11.10
CA LEU A 126 -7.57 -5.84 -11.62
C LEU A 126 -7.40 -7.02 -12.58
N PHE A 127 -6.38 -7.00 -13.46
CA PHE A 127 -6.29 -7.98 -14.54
C PHE A 127 -5.95 -9.39 -14.01
N PRO A 128 -6.57 -10.45 -14.56
CA PRO A 128 -6.20 -11.82 -14.19
C PRO A 128 -4.79 -12.16 -14.68
N GLY A 129 -4.07 -12.96 -13.90
CA GLY A 129 -2.81 -13.56 -14.34
C GLY A 129 -3.01 -14.57 -15.48
N THR A 130 -1.90 -15.03 -16.07
CA THR A 130 -1.94 -16.03 -17.15
C THR A 130 -2.45 -17.38 -16.65
N ARG A 131 -3.29 -18.03 -17.47
CA ARG A 131 -3.79 -19.37 -17.21
C ARG A 131 -2.67 -20.38 -17.49
N GLY A 132 -2.47 -21.34 -16.59
CA GLY A 132 -1.43 -22.36 -16.72
C GLY A 132 -0.02 -21.85 -16.38
N SER A 133 0.99 -22.59 -16.80
CA SER A 133 2.40 -22.20 -16.66
C SER A 133 2.77 -21.07 -17.62
N ASN A 134 3.71 -20.22 -17.21
CA ASN A 134 4.31 -19.22 -18.09
C ASN A 134 5.85 -19.27 -17.96
N GLN A 135 6.56 -18.37 -18.64
CA GLN A 135 8.04 -18.31 -18.63
C GLN A 135 8.66 -18.09 -17.24
N TYR A 136 7.86 -17.62 -16.27
CA TYR A 136 8.28 -17.37 -14.88
C TYR A 136 7.90 -18.50 -13.91
N GLY A 137 7.28 -19.57 -14.42
CA GLY A 137 6.99 -20.79 -13.67
C GLY A 137 5.49 -21.17 -13.63
N PRO A 138 5.18 -22.25 -12.89
CA PRO A 138 3.81 -22.71 -12.69
C PRO A 138 2.99 -21.71 -11.86
N ILE A 139 1.67 -21.83 -11.92
CA ILE A 139 0.78 -21.00 -11.12
C ILE A 139 1.00 -21.26 -9.62
N ARG A 140 1.14 -20.19 -8.84
CA ARG A 140 1.19 -20.26 -7.37
C ARG A 140 -0.23 -20.08 -6.82
N THR A 141 -0.68 -21.04 -6.04
CA THR A 141 -1.96 -20.95 -5.35
C THR A 141 -1.80 -20.13 -4.07
N SER A 142 -2.71 -19.18 -3.82
CA SER A 142 -2.65 -18.39 -2.58
C SER A 142 -3.06 -19.26 -1.39
N PRO A 143 -2.25 -19.36 -0.31
CA PRO A 143 -2.65 -19.99 0.93
C PRO A 143 -3.83 -19.25 1.56
N VAL A 144 -4.54 -19.94 2.47
CA VAL A 144 -5.78 -19.43 3.07
C VAL A 144 -5.57 -18.12 3.81
N TRP A 145 -4.47 -17.98 4.57
CA TRP A 145 -4.19 -16.74 5.31
C TRP A 145 -3.96 -15.54 4.37
N GLU A 146 -3.28 -15.72 3.22
CA GLU A 146 -3.10 -14.65 2.23
C GLU A 146 -4.47 -14.20 1.69
N LYS A 147 -5.40 -15.13 1.45
CA LYS A 147 -6.75 -14.79 1.01
C LYS A 147 -7.53 -14.02 2.07
N ILE A 148 -7.46 -14.46 3.33
CA ILE A 148 -8.14 -13.80 4.45
C ILE A 148 -7.63 -12.36 4.59
N VAL A 149 -6.30 -12.19 4.65
CA VAL A 149 -5.68 -10.86 4.75
C VAL A 149 -6.05 -9.99 3.56
N ALA A 150 -6.00 -10.51 2.34
CA ALA A 150 -6.35 -9.74 1.15
C ALA A 150 -7.79 -9.23 1.18
N TRP A 151 -8.76 -10.08 1.55
CA TRP A 151 -10.16 -9.67 1.67
C TRP A 151 -10.39 -8.67 2.79
N LEU A 152 -9.75 -8.86 3.94
CA LEU A 152 -9.80 -7.89 5.04
C LEU A 152 -9.29 -6.52 4.59
N VAL A 153 -8.16 -6.48 3.88
CA VAL A 153 -7.56 -5.25 3.34
C VAL A 153 -8.49 -4.59 2.32
N ILE A 154 -9.10 -5.36 1.41
CA ILE A 154 -10.04 -4.83 0.43
C ILE A 154 -11.24 -4.18 1.14
N ILE A 155 -11.86 -4.88 2.09
CA ILE A 155 -13.01 -4.36 2.85
C ILE A 155 -12.61 -3.09 3.62
N PHE A 156 -11.48 -3.13 4.33
CA PHE A 156 -10.97 -1.99 5.08
C PHE A 156 -10.71 -0.78 4.17
N THR A 157 -10.13 -0.99 2.99
CA THR A 157 -9.83 0.08 2.02
C THR A 157 -11.10 0.72 1.47
N VAL A 158 -12.14 -0.08 1.20
CA VAL A 158 -13.44 0.45 0.75
C VAL A 158 -14.11 1.24 1.87
N LEU A 159 -14.10 0.73 3.10
CA LEU A 159 -14.68 1.42 4.26
C LEU A 159 -13.94 2.73 4.57
N SER A 160 -12.61 2.75 4.51
CA SER A 160 -11.83 3.96 4.76
C SER A 160 -12.06 5.03 3.70
N LEU A 161 -12.23 4.63 2.43
CA LEU A 161 -12.58 5.54 1.34
C LEU A 161 -13.94 6.20 1.58
N LEU A 162 -14.96 5.41 1.96
CA LEU A 162 -16.31 5.91 2.27
C LEU A 162 -16.32 6.82 3.51
N ALA A 163 -15.55 6.46 4.55
CA ALA A 163 -15.43 7.30 5.74
C ALA A 163 -14.78 8.65 5.43
N THR A 164 -13.75 8.65 4.58
CA THR A 164 -13.04 9.88 4.18
C THR A 164 -13.94 10.80 3.36
N THR A 165 -14.71 10.27 2.41
CA THR A 165 -15.65 11.08 1.61
C THR A 165 -16.78 11.64 2.46
N ALA A 166 -17.31 10.87 3.42
CA ALA A 166 -18.32 11.34 4.36
C ALA A 166 -17.80 12.46 5.27
N LEU A 167 -16.59 12.29 5.83
CA LEU A 167 -15.94 13.32 6.65
C LEU A 167 -15.69 14.61 5.87
N PHE A 168 -15.24 14.50 4.61
CA PHE A 168 -15.04 15.66 3.75
C PHE A 168 -16.35 16.41 3.49
N SER A 169 -17.45 15.67 3.21
CA SER A 169 -18.77 16.26 3.03
C SER A 169 -19.23 17.02 4.29
N TYR A 170 -19.09 16.40 5.46
CA TYR A 170 -19.44 17.02 6.74
C TYR A 170 -18.62 18.28 7.04
N MET A 171 -17.31 18.25 6.80
CA MET A 171 -16.46 19.43 7.00
C MET A 171 -16.70 20.54 5.97
N SER A 172 -17.17 20.19 4.77
CA SER A 172 -17.51 21.15 3.71
C SER A 172 -18.82 21.89 3.97
N GLU A 173 -19.70 21.38 4.83
CA GLU A 173 -20.93 22.05 5.30
C GLU A 173 -20.63 23.12 6.37
N GLY A 174 -19.58 23.92 6.15
CA GLY A 174 -19.21 25.05 7.00
C GLY A 174 -20.38 26.03 7.19
N GLU A 175 -20.46 26.63 8.39
CA GLU A 175 -21.59 27.40 8.95
C GLU A 175 -22.54 28.04 7.91
N PRO A 176 -23.88 27.88 8.06
CA PRO A 176 -24.82 28.63 7.24
C PRO A 176 -24.48 30.11 7.38
N SER A 177 -24.22 30.78 6.25
CA SER A 177 -23.85 32.18 6.19
C SER A 177 -24.75 32.97 7.15
N ARG A 178 -24.22 33.39 8.30
CA ARG A 178 -24.92 34.29 9.21
C ARG A 178 -24.97 35.64 8.53
N ILE A 179 -25.88 35.80 7.57
CA ILE A 179 -26.26 37.12 7.10
C ILE A 179 -26.78 37.83 8.36
N PRO A 180 -26.11 38.89 8.83
CA PRO A 180 -26.56 39.64 9.99
C PRO A 180 -28.02 40.03 9.75
N SER A 181 -28.88 39.87 10.76
CA SER A 181 -30.30 40.21 10.68
C SER A 181 -30.55 41.63 10.17
N GLU A 182 -29.59 42.55 10.38
CA GLU A 182 -29.58 43.90 9.80
C GLU A 182 -29.57 43.93 8.26
N VAL A 183 -28.84 43.03 7.61
CA VAL A 183 -28.77 42.99 6.14
C VAL A 183 -30.08 42.47 5.55
N LYS A 184 -30.74 41.49 6.21
CA LYS A 184 -32.08 41.03 5.81
C LYS A 184 -33.13 42.12 5.97
N GLN A 185 -33.09 42.91 7.05
CA GLN A 185 -34.00 44.04 7.22
C GLN A 185 -33.79 45.11 6.17
N LYS A 186 -32.54 45.53 5.92
CA LYS A 186 -32.26 46.54 4.90
C LYS A 186 -32.65 46.11 3.50
N THR A 187 -32.50 44.84 3.12
CA THR A 187 -32.96 44.38 1.79
C THR A 187 -34.48 44.32 1.67
N THR A 188 -35.21 44.11 2.76
CA THR A 188 -36.68 44.06 2.74
C THR A 188 -37.31 45.46 2.69
N GLU A 189 -36.59 46.52 3.07
CA GLU A 189 -37.07 47.91 2.93
C GLU A 189 -36.98 48.48 1.50
N PHE A 190 -36.23 47.83 0.59
CA PHE A 190 -36.08 48.27 -0.80
C PHE A 190 -37.03 47.57 -1.79
N PHE A 191 -37.92 46.68 -1.31
CA PHE A 191 -38.96 46.00 -2.08
C PHE A 191 -40.33 46.20 -1.42
#